data_AF-A0A399SKK4-F1
#
_entry.id   AF-A0A399SKK4-F1
#
_cell.length_a   1.000
_cell.length_b   1.000
_cell.length_c   1.000
_cell.angle_alpha   90.00
_cell.angle_beta   90.00
_cell.angle_gamma   90.00
#
_symmetry.space_group_name_H-M   'P 1'
#
loop_
_entity.id
_entity.type
_entity.pdbx_description
1 polymer ?
#
loop_
_entity_poly.entity_id
_entity_poly.type
_entity_poly.pdbx_seq_one_letter_code
_entity_poly.pdbx_strand_id
1 'polypeptide(L)'
;LLAAAAVHALVTPSPAAAVARLRGSGVDAVEAASVPPGWSPDHPFPAAADSLGQRADAGPDERDRGAGPRARVVVGDPDAWLVRGPLLAEIRRTGDVVLEGCTPRDARTLLRVRAVPPPLAPIPGRAWLVAPDGGVRRCSWPPAAPDPT
;
A
#
# COMPACT_ATOMS: atom_id res chain seq x y z
N LEU A 1 -2.40 12.78 -3.15
CA LEU A 1 -2.37 12.49 -1.71
C LEU A 1 -3.24 11.28 -1.48
N LEU A 2 -2.71 10.24 -0.83
CA LEU A 2 -3.48 9.08 -0.38
C LEU A 2 -4.39 9.52 0.77
N ALA A 3 -5.59 8.96 0.86
CA ALA A 3 -6.50 9.27 1.96
C ALA A 3 -5.96 8.65 3.27
N ALA A 4 -5.63 9.48 4.26
CA ALA A 4 -4.91 9.07 5.46
C ALA A 4 -5.58 7.94 6.28
N ALA A 5 -6.90 7.75 6.17
CA ALA A 5 -7.64 6.70 6.89
C ALA A 5 -7.81 5.39 6.10
N ALA A 6 -7.62 5.42 4.78
CA ALA A 6 -7.86 4.27 3.92
C ALA A 6 -6.64 3.35 3.83
N VAL A 7 -6.90 2.06 3.60
CA VAL A 7 -5.87 1.09 3.24
C VAL A 7 -5.67 1.17 1.73
N HIS A 8 -4.43 1.27 1.29
CA HIS A 8 -4.06 1.37 -0.11
C HIS A 8 -3.28 0.14 -0.56
N ALA A 9 -3.32 -0.17 -1.85
CA ALA A 9 -2.50 -1.21 -2.44
C ALA A 9 -1.35 -0.59 -3.24
N LEU A 10 -0.14 -1.13 -3.10
CA LEU A 10 0.98 -0.85 -3.97
C LEU A 10 1.33 -2.13 -4.76
N VAL A 11 1.28 -2.01 -6.08
CA VAL A 11 1.80 -2.99 -7.03
C VAL A 11 3.19 -2.53 -7.45
N THR A 12 4.21 -3.36 -7.23
CA THR A 12 5.60 -3.03 -7.55
C THR A 12 6.43 -4.30 -7.77
N PRO A 13 7.35 -4.35 -8.75
CA PRO A 13 8.23 -5.51 -8.95
C PRO A 13 9.24 -5.75 -7.82
N SER A 14 9.31 -4.86 -6.82
CA SER A 14 10.25 -4.96 -5.70
C SER A 14 9.57 -4.70 -4.35
N PRO A 15 8.71 -5.62 -3.88
CA PRO A 15 7.85 -5.41 -2.71
C PRO A 15 8.64 -5.16 -1.42
N ALA A 16 9.64 -5.98 -1.11
CA ALA A 16 10.45 -5.82 0.10
C ALA A 16 11.17 -4.46 0.19
N ALA A 17 11.75 -4.00 -0.93
CA ALA A 17 12.40 -2.70 -1.01
C ALA A 17 11.40 -1.54 -0.82
N ALA A 18 10.20 -1.67 -1.39
CA ALA A 18 9.15 -0.68 -1.24
C ALA A 18 8.62 -0.63 0.21
N VAL A 19 8.43 -1.78 0.87
CA VAL A 19 8.03 -1.83 2.30
C VAL A 19 9.08 -1.15 3.17
N ALA A 20 10.36 -1.46 2.99
CA ALA A 20 11.44 -0.82 3.75
C ALA A 20 11.45 0.70 3.57
N ARG A 21 11.31 1.18 2.33
CA ARG A 21 11.25 2.61 2.01
C ARG A 21 10.04 3.32 2.61
N LEU A 22 8.86 2.71 2.55
CA LEU A 22 7.62 3.25 3.10
C LEU A 22 7.69 3.35 4.63
N ARG A 23 8.16 2.29 5.29
CA ARG A 23 8.35 2.28 6.75
C ARG A 23 9.37 3.32 7.20
N GLY A 24 10.47 3.48 6.45
CA GLY A 24 11.45 4.55 6.70
C GLY A 24 10.89 5.97 6.57
N SER A 25 9.76 6.13 5.88
CA SER A 25 9.04 7.40 5.70
C SER A 25 7.85 7.56 6.67
N GLY A 26 7.67 6.64 7.62
CA GLY A 26 6.57 6.69 8.60
C GLY A 26 5.22 6.13 8.11
N VAL A 27 5.17 5.51 6.93
CA VAL A 27 3.98 4.81 6.41
C VAL A 27 3.90 3.42 7.03
N ASP A 28 2.70 3.01 7.44
CA ASP A 28 2.45 1.64 7.89
C ASP A 28 2.30 0.74 6.66
N ALA A 29 3.32 -0.08 6.38
CA ALA A 29 3.37 -0.90 5.19
C ALA A 29 3.65 -2.37 5.50
N VAL A 30 3.00 -3.28 4.76
CA VAL A 30 3.14 -4.73 4.90
C VAL A 30 3.12 -5.41 3.54
N GLU A 31 3.83 -6.53 3.38
CA GLU A 31 3.71 -7.34 2.17
C GLU A 31 2.37 -8.07 2.12
N ALA A 32 1.78 -8.17 0.92
CA ALA A 32 0.51 -8.86 0.70
C ALA A 32 0.54 -10.34 1.13
N ALA A 33 1.72 -10.96 1.02
CA ALA A 33 1.96 -12.33 1.48
C ALA A 33 1.88 -12.47 3.01
N SER A 34 2.18 -11.42 3.77
CA SER A 34 2.12 -11.41 5.24
C SER A 34 0.74 -11.07 5.79
N VAL A 35 -0.21 -10.67 4.93
CA VAL A 35 -1.59 -10.42 5.35
C VAL A 35 -2.33 -11.76 5.48
N PRO A 36 -2.96 -12.09 6.63
CA PRO A 36 -3.68 -13.34 6.77
C PRO A 36 -4.91 -13.39 5.84
N PRO A 37 -5.34 -14.58 5.40
CA PRO A 37 -6.63 -14.74 4.71
C PRO A 37 -7.77 -14.24 5.59
N GLY A 38 -8.74 -13.53 5.01
CA GLY A 38 -9.90 -12.99 5.75
C GLY A 38 -9.63 -11.71 6.57
N TRP A 39 -8.42 -11.15 6.49
CA TRP A 39 -8.13 -9.82 7.05
C TRP A 39 -8.98 -8.74 6.38
N SER A 40 -9.52 -7.81 7.17
CA SER A 40 -10.30 -6.65 6.70
C SER A 40 -9.54 -5.34 6.95
N PRO A 41 -9.73 -4.31 6.10
CA PRO A 41 -9.10 -2.99 6.24
C PRO A 41 -9.49 -2.22 7.51
N ASP A 42 -10.52 -2.66 8.22
CA ASP A 42 -10.91 -2.09 9.52
C ASP A 42 -9.99 -2.57 10.65
N HIS A 43 -9.20 -3.60 10.43
CA HIS A 43 -8.22 -4.11 11.39
C HIS A 43 -6.83 -3.51 11.16
N PRO A 44 -6.02 -3.36 12.22
CA PRO A 44 -4.60 -3.04 12.06
C PRO A 44 -3.90 -4.14 11.25
N PHE A 45 -2.78 -3.80 10.62
CA PHE A 45 -1.95 -4.84 10.02
C PHE A 45 -1.45 -5.79 11.11
N PRO A 46 -1.31 -7.09 10.79
CA PRO A 46 -0.62 -7.99 11.69
C PRO A 46 0.76 -7.39 11.97
N ALA A 47 1.07 -7.14 13.24
CA ALA A 47 2.44 -6.82 13.63
C ALA A 47 3.33 -7.91 13.03
N ALA A 48 4.33 -7.52 12.23
CA ALA A 48 5.26 -8.47 11.63
C ALA A 48 5.70 -9.42 12.74
N ALA A 49 5.37 -10.71 12.59
CA ALA A 49 5.41 -11.69 13.68
C ALA A 49 6.85 -12.12 14.04
N ASP A 50 7.80 -11.18 14.03
CA ASP A 50 9.15 -11.32 14.54
C ASP A 50 9.44 -10.22 15.55
N SER A 51 8.98 -10.48 16.76
CA SER A 51 9.67 -10.07 17.98
C SER A 51 9.44 -11.18 19.01
N LEU A 52 9.94 -12.38 18.71
CA LEU A 52 10.11 -13.42 19.71
C LEU A 52 11.10 -12.91 20.77
N GLY A 53 10.57 -12.40 21.88
CA GLY A 53 11.32 -12.24 23.13
C GLY A 53 11.44 -10.82 23.69
N GLN A 54 10.33 -10.17 24.06
CA GLN A 54 10.39 -9.19 25.15
C GLN A 54 9.37 -9.60 26.21
N ARG A 55 9.86 -10.25 27.27
CA ARG A 55 9.06 -10.50 28.48
C ARG A 55 8.63 -9.16 29.09
N ALA A 56 7.38 -9.16 29.56
CA ALA A 56 6.73 -8.31 30.54
C ALA A 56 7.64 -7.31 31.29
N ASP A 57 7.35 -6.02 31.18
CA ASP A 57 6.65 -5.21 32.20
C ASP A 57 6.77 -3.73 31.79
N ALA A 58 5.68 -3.11 31.36
CA ALA A 58 5.60 -1.66 31.19
C ALA A 58 4.13 -1.25 31.35
N GLY A 59 3.85 -0.46 32.38
CA GLY A 59 2.52 0.05 32.70
C GLY A 59 1.88 0.89 31.59
N PRO A 60 0.61 1.28 31.77
CA PRO A 60 -0.16 2.00 30.76
C PRO A 60 0.26 3.49 30.77
N ASP A 61 1.40 3.80 30.14
CA ASP A 61 1.86 5.18 29.96
C ASP A 61 2.01 5.55 28.48
N GLU A 62 1.06 6.37 28.02
CA GLU A 62 1.31 7.61 27.28
C GLU A 62 2.20 7.60 26.01
N ARG A 63 2.13 6.56 25.16
CA ARG A 63 2.72 6.61 23.80
C ARG A 63 1.73 6.75 22.64
N ASP A 64 0.44 6.90 22.92
CA ASP A 64 -0.60 6.79 21.88
C ASP A 64 -1.29 8.12 21.53
N ARG A 65 -0.81 9.27 22.04
CA ARG A 65 -1.54 10.55 21.95
C ARG A 65 -1.02 11.56 20.92
N GLY A 66 -0.19 11.15 19.94
CA GLY A 66 0.45 12.11 19.02
C GLY A 66 0.65 11.67 17.56
N ALA A 67 0.36 10.43 17.18
CA ALA A 67 0.49 10.01 15.79
C ALA A 67 -0.87 10.15 15.09
N GLY A 68 -1.04 11.21 14.29
CA GLY A 68 -2.16 11.29 13.35
C GLY A 68 -2.24 10.02 12.47
N PRO A 69 -3.38 9.73 11.85
CA PRO A 69 -3.60 8.49 11.10
C PRO A 69 -2.51 8.30 10.04
N ARG A 70 -1.69 7.26 10.23
CA ARG A 70 -0.64 6.88 9.26
C ARG A 70 -1.31 6.22 8.07
N ALA A 71 -0.93 6.63 6.86
CA ALA A 71 -1.36 5.93 5.65
C ALA A 71 -0.96 4.44 5.76
N ARG A 72 -1.90 3.55 5.45
CA ARG A 72 -1.72 2.09 5.49
C ARG A 72 -1.57 1.55 4.08
N VAL A 73 -0.51 0.81 3.78
CA VAL A 73 -0.21 0.31 2.43
C VAL A 73 0.12 -1.17 2.44
N VAL A 74 -0.68 -1.98 1.74
CA VAL A 74 -0.34 -3.37 1.41
C VAL A 74 0.49 -3.37 0.13
N VAL A 75 1.63 -4.05 0.12
CA VAL A 75 2.58 -4.04 -0.99
C VAL A 75 2.71 -5.45 -1.58
N GLY A 76 2.65 -5.56 -2.90
CA GLY A 76 2.89 -6.83 -3.59
C GLY A 76 3.39 -6.61 -5.00
N ASP A 77 4.04 -7.62 -5.56
CA ASP A 77 4.29 -7.68 -7.00
C ASP A 77 3.01 -8.12 -7.76
N PRO A 78 3.01 -8.04 -9.10
CA PRO A 78 1.85 -8.45 -9.88
C PRO A 78 1.38 -9.89 -9.60
N ASP A 79 2.30 -10.84 -9.41
CA ASP A 79 1.95 -12.24 -9.21
C ASP A 79 1.35 -12.47 -7.82
N ALA A 80 1.92 -11.84 -6.78
CA ALA A 80 1.38 -11.85 -5.43
C ALA A 80 -0.05 -11.28 -5.40
N TRP A 81 -0.32 -10.21 -6.15
CA TRP A 81 -1.66 -9.63 -6.23
C TRP A 81 -2.65 -10.47 -7.03
N LEU A 82 -2.19 -11.22 -8.03
CA LEU A 82 -3.03 -12.21 -8.73
C LEU A 82 -3.45 -13.34 -7.78
N VAL A 83 -2.52 -13.86 -6.98
CA VAL A 83 -2.82 -14.87 -5.94
C VAL A 83 -3.75 -14.30 -4.88
N ARG A 84 -3.55 -13.03 -4.49
CA ARG A 84 -4.31 -12.32 -3.46
C ARG A 84 -5.45 -11.49 -4.04
N GLY A 85 -6.06 -11.93 -5.15
CA GLY A 85 -7.13 -11.21 -5.84
C GLY A 85 -8.28 -10.71 -4.96
N PRO A 86 -8.83 -11.51 -4.02
CA PRO A 86 -9.87 -11.06 -3.10
C PRO A 86 -9.45 -9.88 -2.21
N LEU A 87 -8.21 -9.90 -1.69
CA LEU A 87 -7.67 -8.81 -0.87
C LEU A 87 -7.52 -7.52 -1.70
N LEU A 88 -7.03 -7.64 -2.94
CA LEU A 88 -6.95 -6.49 -3.85
C LEU A 88 -8.34 -5.91 -4.14
N ALA A 89 -9.33 -6.79 -4.38
CA ALA A 89 -10.71 -6.36 -4.64
C ALA A 89 -11.32 -5.65 -3.43
N GLU A 90 -10.98 -6.06 -2.21
CA GLU A 90 -11.41 -5.42 -0.98
C GLU A 90 -10.81 -4.03 -0.80
N ILE A 91 -9.48 -3.91 -0.92
CA ILE A 91 -8.78 -2.63 -0.83
C ILE A 91 -9.32 -1.65 -1.88
N ARG A 92 -9.56 -2.11 -3.12
CA ARG A 92 -10.08 -1.28 -4.21
C ARG A 92 -11.45 -0.65 -3.96
N ARG A 93 -12.26 -1.18 -3.04
CA ARG A 93 -13.58 -0.61 -2.73
C ARG A 93 -13.48 0.72 -1.99
N THR A 94 -12.42 0.92 -1.21
CA THR A 94 -12.31 2.04 -0.28
C THR A 94 -11.01 2.83 -0.44
N GLY A 95 -9.98 2.24 -1.05
CA GLY A 95 -8.67 2.84 -1.20
C GLY A 95 -8.11 2.77 -2.61
N ASP A 96 -7.16 3.67 -2.86
CA ASP A 96 -6.41 3.72 -4.11
C ASP A 96 -5.48 2.52 -4.31
N VAL A 97 -5.28 2.14 -5.56
CA VAL A 97 -4.22 1.23 -6.00
C VAL A 97 -3.14 2.00 -6.75
N VAL A 98 -1.90 1.88 -6.30
CA VAL A 98 -0.73 2.48 -6.94
C VAL A 98 0.03 1.40 -7.69
N LEU A 99 0.44 1.68 -8.93
CA LEU A 99 1.30 0.81 -9.73
C LEU A 99 2.61 1.52 -10.02
N GLU A 100 3.66 1.11 -9.33
CA GLU A 100 5.02 1.66 -9.43
C GLU A 100 5.91 0.70 -10.22
N GLY A 101 6.55 1.19 -11.29
CA GLY A 101 7.46 0.36 -12.11
C GLY A 101 6.77 -0.78 -12.87
N CYS A 102 5.44 -0.83 -12.88
CA CYS A 102 4.66 -1.82 -13.60
C CYS A 102 4.50 -1.47 -15.08
N THR A 103 4.30 -2.49 -15.90
CA THR A 103 4.03 -2.34 -17.33
C THR A 103 2.52 -2.08 -17.58
N PRO A 104 2.14 -1.56 -18.76
CA PRO A 104 0.74 -1.48 -19.15
C PRO A 104 0.01 -2.84 -19.20
N ARG A 105 0.76 -3.96 -19.30
CA ARG A 105 0.20 -5.31 -19.25
C ARG A 105 -0.25 -5.64 -17.83
N ASP A 106 0.60 -5.38 -16.83
CA ASP A 106 0.29 -5.64 -15.41
C ASP A 106 -0.94 -4.85 -14.97
N ALA A 107 -1.04 -3.58 -15.39
CA ALA A 107 -2.19 -2.73 -15.11
C ALA A 107 -3.51 -3.32 -15.67
N ARG A 108 -3.52 -3.81 -16.91
CA ARG A 108 -4.71 -4.43 -17.52
C ARG A 108 -5.07 -5.73 -16.82
N THR A 109 -4.08 -6.57 -16.55
CA THR A 109 -4.24 -7.88 -15.92
C THR A 109 -4.83 -7.76 -14.51
N LEU A 110 -4.26 -6.88 -13.67
CA LEU A 110 -4.64 -6.76 -12.26
C LEU A 110 -5.93 -5.97 -12.06
N LEU A 111 -6.08 -4.87 -12.78
CA LEU A 111 -7.13 -3.90 -12.47
C LEU A 111 -8.38 -4.09 -13.34
N ARG A 112 -8.29 -4.93 -14.38
CA ARG A 112 -9.34 -5.15 -15.38
C ARG A 112 -9.84 -3.85 -16.03
N VAL A 113 -8.98 -2.83 -16.07
CA VAL A 113 -9.28 -1.53 -16.69
C VAL A 113 -9.23 -1.71 -18.20
N ARG A 114 -10.36 -1.42 -18.88
CA ARG A 114 -10.45 -1.49 -20.34
C ARG A 114 -9.78 -0.30 -21.04
N ALA A 115 -9.70 0.85 -20.36
CA ALA A 115 -9.00 2.02 -20.85
C ALA A 115 -7.48 1.78 -20.89
N VAL A 116 -6.82 2.28 -21.94
CA VAL A 116 -5.35 2.23 -22.03
C VAL A 116 -4.78 3.12 -20.92
N PRO A 117 -3.95 2.60 -20.01
CA PRO A 117 -3.37 3.42 -18.95
C PRO A 117 -2.48 4.51 -19.59
N PRO A 118 -2.50 5.75 -19.07
CA PRO A 118 -1.71 6.84 -19.63
C PRO A 118 -0.21 6.49 -19.68
N PRO A 119 0.56 6.90 -20.70
CA PRO A 119 1.99 6.59 -20.73
C PRO A 119 2.74 7.12 -19.49
N LEU A 120 3.53 6.24 -18.85
CA LEU A 120 4.50 6.62 -17.83
C LEU A 120 5.86 6.81 -18.49
N ALA A 121 6.53 7.90 -18.14
CA ALA A 121 7.96 8.03 -18.45
C ALA A 121 8.73 6.97 -17.64
N PRO A 122 9.83 6.41 -18.16
CA PRO A 122 10.67 5.42 -17.47
C PRO A 122 11.56 6.09 -16.42
N ILE A 123 10.97 6.94 -15.58
CA ILE A 123 11.64 7.70 -14.53
C ILE A 123 11.22 7.09 -13.19
N PRO A 124 12.17 6.79 -12.29
CA PRO A 124 11.86 6.32 -10.94
C PRO A 124 10.84 7.22 -10.22
N GLY A 125 9.94 6.60 -9.48
CA GLY A 125 8.89 7.30 -8.74
C GLY A 125 7.73 7.82 -9.58
N ARG A 126 7.63 7.47 -10.87
CA ARG A 126 6.40 7.64 -11.66
C ARG A 126 5.52 6.41 -11.52
N ALA A 127 4.25 6.63 -11.20
CA ALA A 127 3.29 5.56 -10.96
C ALA A 127 1.93 5.90 -11.56
N TRP A 128 1.10 4.87 -11.73
CA TRP A 128 -0.33 5.05 -11.89
C TRP A 128 -1.03 5.00 -10.55
N LEU A 129 -2.00 5.88 -10.35
CA LEU A 129 -2.99 5.79 -9.29
C LEU A 129 -4.32 5.36 -9.92
N VAL A 130 -4.94 4.34 -9.35
CA VAL A 130 -6.29 3.92 -9.69
C VAL A 130 -7.17 4.15 -8.48
N ALA A 131 -8.08 5.11 -8.61
CA ALA A 131 -9.00 5.47 -7.56
C ALA A 131 -10.14 4.44 -7.45
N PRO A 132 -10.87 4.41 -6.31
CA PRO A 132 -12.00 3.49 -6.11
C PRO A 132 -13.10 3.61 -7.18
N ASP A 133 -13.26 4.80 -7.79
CA ASP A 133 -14.19 5.06 -8.89
C ASP A 133 -13.75 4.45 -10.24
N GLY A 134 -12.57 3.82 -10.29
CA GLY A 134 -11.98 3.22 -11.49
C GLY A 134 -11.19 4.20 -12.36
N GLY A 135 -11.11 5.48 -11.97
CA GLY A 135 -10.31 6.48 -12.64
C GLY A 135 -8.82 6.17 -12.56
N VAL A 136 -8.12 6.23 -13.70
CA VAL A 136 -6.67 6.01 -13.78
C VAL A 136 -5.96 7.33 -14.08
N ARG A 137 -5.03 7.73 -13.22
CA ARG A 137 -4.20 8.93 -13.41
C ARG A 137 -2.74 8.65 -13.15
N ARG A 138 -1.86 9.53 -13.64
CA ARG A 138 -0.43 9.52 -13.30
C ARG A 138 -0.23 10.20 -11.95
N CYS A 139 0.70 9.67 -11.16
CA CYS A 139 1.14 10.28 -9.91
C CYS A 139 2.66 10.15 -9.72
N SER A 140 3.18 10.82 -8.70
CA SER A 140 4.50 10.55 -8.14
C SER A 140 4.37 9.62 -6.93
N TRP A 141 5.33 8.72 -6.76
CA TRP A 141 5.40 7.74 -5.68
C TRP A 141 6.84 7.61 -5.13
N PRO A 142 7.05 7.46 -3.81
CA PRO A 142 6.06 7.62 -2.74
C PRO A 142 5.42 9.02 -2.77
N PRO A 143 4.22 9.22 -2.21
CA PRO A 143 3.62 10.53 -2.16
C PRO A 143 4.58 11.42 -1.37
N ALA A 144 4.86 12.63 -1.87
CA ALA A 144 5.61 13.61 -1.08
C ALA A 144 4.93 13.73 0.28
N ALA A 145 5.72 13.67 1.36
CA ALA A 145 5.19 13.93 2.69
C ALA A 145 4.43 15.26 2.62
N PRO A 146 3.20 15.34 3.16
CA PRO A 146 2.55 16.64 3.25
C PRO A 146 3.47 17.56 4.04
N ASP A 147 3.81 18.72 3.48
CA ASP A 147 4.57 19.74 4.20
C ASP A 147 3.87 20.03 5.53
N PRO A 148 4.57 20.03 6.67
CA PRO A 148 4.00 20.50 7.92
C PRO A 148 3.71 21.99 7.74
N THR A 149 2.43 22.35 7.64
CA THR A 149 1.96 23.74 7.61
C THR A 149 1.74 24.26 9.01
#